data_AF-A0A427ARK0-F1
#
_entry.id   AF-A0A427ARK0-F1
#
_cell.length_a   1.000
_cell.length_b   1.000
_cell.length_c   1.000
_cell.angle_alpha   90.00
_cell.angle_beta   90.00
_cell.angle_gamma   90.00
#
_symmetry.space_group_name_H-M   'P 1'
#
loop_
_entity.id
_entity.type
_entity.pdbx_description
1 polymer ?
#
loop_
_entity_poly.entity_id
_entity_poly.type
_entity_poly.pdbx_seq_one_letter_code
_entity_poly.pdbx_strand_id
1 'polypeptide(L)'
;MQMVVNSFDSVMGFGAATPYTALAQKAMSRHFRCLKDAIIAQLKQTCELLGDREGASSSGISKGDTPRLRLLDQSLRQQQAFSQMGMMDQEAWRPQRGLPERSVNVLRGWLFEHFLHP
;
A
#
# COMPACT_ATOMS: atom_id res chain seq x y z
N MET A 1 22.10 -11.45 0.31
CA MET A 1 21.81 -12.67 1.10
C MET A 1 23.03 -13.55 1.33
N GLN A 2 23.91 -13.76 0.35
CA GLN A 2 25.06 -14.66 0.52
C GLN A 2 25.97 -14.33 1.72
N MET A 3 26.24 -13.05 1.99
CA MET A 3 27.01 -12.66 3.19
C MET A 3 26.34 -13.08 4.50
N VAL A 4 25.02 -12.98 4.59
CA VAL A 4 24.26 -13.40 5.78
C VAL A 4 24.34 -14.92 5.94
N VAL A 5 24.17 -15.66 4.84
CA VAL A 5 24.34 -17.13 4.84
C VAL A 5 25.71 -17.53 5.36
N ASN A 6 26.78 -16.93 4.82
CA ASN A 6 28.15 -17.24 5.22
C ASN A 6 28.42 -16.91 6.69
N SER A 7 27.87 -15.81 7.21
CA SER A 7 28.00 -15.45 8.63
C SER A 7 27.30 -16.45 9.55
N PHE A 8 26.10 -16.89 9.18
CA PHE A 8 25.37 -17.90 9.94
C PHE A 8 26.08 -19.25 9.89
N ASP A 9 26.56 -19.65 8.71
CA ASP A 9 27.29 -20.91 8.54
C ASP A 9 28.63 -20.92 9.30
N SER A 10 29.30 -19.77 9.40
CA SER A 10 30.56 -19.63 10.15
C SER A 10 30.38 -19.69 11.67
N VAL A 11 29.22 -19.28 12.20
CA VAL A 11 28.97 -19.20 13.66
C VAL A 11 28.21 -20.42 14.17
N MET A 12 27.23 -20.90 13.39
CA MET A 12 26.27 -21.93 13.79
C MET A 12 26.48 -23.27 13.04
N GLY A 13 27.42 -23.31 12.10
CA GLY A 13 27.72 -24.49 11.27
C GLY A 13 27.01 -24.47 9.91
N PHE A 14 27.57 -25.22 8.97
CA PHE A 14 27.12 -25.26 7.58
C PHE A 14 25.62 -25.57 7.45
N GLY A 15 24.90 -24.74 6.68
CA GLY A 15 23.48 -24.92 6.40
C GLY A 15 22.56 -24.33 7.46
N ALA A 16 23.07 -23.72 8.53
CA ALA A 16 22.28 -23.09 9.59
C ALA A 16 21.38 -21.94 9.06
N ALA A 17 21.81 -21.26 7.99
CA ALA A 17 21.03 -20.18 7.40
C ALA A 17 19.85 -20.66 6.55
N THR A 18 19.90 -21.91 6.05
CA THR A 18 18.99 -22.46 5.03
C THR A 18 17.50 -22.32 5.34
N PRO A 19 16.98 -22.68 6.53
CA PRO A 19 15.54 -22.58 6.80
C PRO A 19 15.03 -21.13 6.76
N TYR A 20 15.86 -20.17 7.19
CA TYR A 20 15.52 -18.76 7.20
C TYR A 20 15.60 -18.15 5.80
N THR A 21 16.67 -18.44 5.06
CA THR A 21 16.87 -17.86 3.72
C THR A 21 15.90 -18.44 2.70
N ALA A 22 15.58 -19.73 2.78
CA ALA A 22 14.58 -20.36 1.92
C ALA A 22 13.18 -19.76 2.14
N LEU A 23 12.78 -19.58 3.40
CA LEU A 23 11.50 -18.95 3.74
C LEU A 23 11.45 -17.50 3.23
N ALA A 24 12.50 -16.72 3.50
CA ALA A 24 12.59 -15.33 3.07
C ALA A 24 12.52 -15.22 1.53
N GLN A 25 13.27 -16.06 0.81
CA GLN A 25 13.25 -16.09 -0.65
C GLN A 25 11.86 -16.44 -1.19
N LYS A 26 11.18 -17.43 -0.61
CA LYS A 26 9.83 -17.83 -1.01
C LYS A 26 8.81 -16.71 -0.77
N ALA A 27 8.86 -16.08 0.41
CA ALA A 27 7.98 -14.97 0.77
C ALA A 27 8.16 -13.77 -0.16
N MET A 28 9.41 -13.34 -0.39
CA MET A 28 9.72 -12.24 -1.29
C MET A 28 9.32 -12.55 -2.74
N SER A 29 9.65 -13.75 -3.22
CA SER A 29 9.30 -14.16 -4.59
C SER A 29 7.78 -14.15 -4.83
N ARG A 30 6.99 -14.60 -3.84
CA ARG A 30 5.53 -14.50 -3.90
C ARG A 30 5.06 -13.05 -3.87
N HIS A 31 5.61 -12.24 -2.95
CA HIS A 31 5.22 -10.84 -2.80
C HIS A 31 5.43 -10.05 -4.10
N PHE A 32 6.62 -10.11 -4.68
CA PHE A 32 6.93 -9.41 -5.92
C PHE A 32 6.15 -9.94 -7.12
N ARG A 33 5.85 -11.25 -7.16
CA ARG A 33 4.98 -11.82 -8.20
C ARG A 33 3.57 -11.24 -8.10
N CYS A 34 2.96 -11.27 -6.91
CA CYS A 34 1.63 -10.70 -6.70
C CYS A 34 1.59 -9.20 -7.01
N LEU A 35 2.62 -8.44 -6.61
CA LEU A 35 2.73 -7.03 -6.93
C LEU A 35 2.79 -6.78 -8.45
N LYS A 36 3.66 -7.53 -9.15
CA LYS A 36 3.77 -7.45 -10.61
C LYS A 36 2.43 -7.78 -11.27
N ASP A 37 1.75 -8.84 -10.83
CA ASP A 37 0.48 -9.27 -11.42
C ASP A 37 -0.62 -8.23 -11.17
N ALA A 38 -0.65 -7.60 -9.99
CA ALA A 38 -1.58 -6.51 -9.68
C ALA A 38 -1.35 -5.28 -10.57
N ILE A 39 -0.09 -4.86 -10.76
CA ILE A 39 0.26 -3.73 -11.64
C ILE A 39 -0.15 -4.03 -13.09
N ILE A 40 0.13 -5.23 -13.59
CA ILE A 40 -0.26 -5.64 -14.95
C ILE A 40 -1.78 -5.65 -15.10
N ALA A 41 -2.52 -6.16 -14.09
CA ALA A 41 -3.97 -6.15 -14.11
C ALA A 41 -4.53 -4.72 -14.17
N GLN A 42 -4.02 -3.80 -13.34
CA GLN A 42 -4.44 -2.40 -13.37
C GLN A 42 -4.13 -1.74 -14.71
N LEU A 43 -2.95 -2.00 -15.29
CA LEU A 43 -2.58 -1.45 -16.59
C LEU A 43 -3.54 -1.91 -17.69
N LYS A 44 -3.86 -3.22 -17.74
CA LYS A 44 -4.82 -3.77 -18.70
C LYS A 44 -6.20 -3.14 -18.57
N GLN A 45 -6.71 -3.05 -17.33
CA GLN A 45 -8.00 -2.40 -17.06
C GLN A 45 -7.99 -0.93 -17.50
N THR A 46 -6.87 -0.23 -17.27
CA THR A 46 -6.73 1.17 -17.71
C THR A 46 -6.71 1.29 -19.23
N CYS A 47 -6.01 0.40 -19.94
CA CYS A 47 -5.99 0.35 -21.41
C CYS A 47 -7.37 0.02 -22.01
N GLU A 48 -8.09 -0.94 -21.42
CA GLU A 48 -9.46 -1.29 -21.82
C GLU A 48 -10.42 -0.11 -21.68
N LEU A 49 -10.33 0.63 -20.57
CA LEU A 49 -11.11 1.85 -20.34
C LEU A 49 -10.72 3.00 -21.29
N LEU A 50 -9.45 3.08 -21.68
CA LEU A 50 -8.99 4.07 -22.66
C LEU A 50 -9.56 3.79 -24.06
N GLY A 51 -9.88 2.53 -24.34
CA GLY A 51 -10.54 2.09 -25.56
C GLY A 51 -9.58 1.79 -26.69
N ASP A 52 -8.49 1.07 -26.39
CA ASP A 52 -7.61 0.51 -27.41
C ASP A 52 -8.22 -0.80 -27.99
N ARG A 53 -9.39 -0.65 -28.61
CA ARG A 53 -9.85 -1.57 -29.65
C ARG A 53 -9.71 -0.82 -30.96
N GLU A 54 -8.65 -1.11 -31.70
CA GLU A 54 -8.60 -0.86 -33.14
C GLU A 54 -9.89 -1.39 -33.77
N GLY A 55 -10.77 -0.48 -34.16
CA GLY A 55 -12.06 -0.84 -34.74
C GLY A 55 -13.16 0.18 -34.51
N ALA A 56 -12.92 1.45 -34.84
CA ALA A 56 -14.01 2.37 -35.17
C ALA A 56 -13.46 3.58 -35.92
N SER A 57 -13.31 3.42 -37.23
CA SER A 57 -13.62 4.48 -38.17
C SER A 57 -14.95 5.13 -37.78
N SER A 58 -14.92 6.31 -37.16
CA SER A 58 -15.88 7.40 -37.39
C SER A 58 -15.77 8.47 -36.31
N SER A 59 -15.44 9.67 -36.78
CA SER A 59 -16.08 10.93 -36.42
C SER A 59 -16.03 11.39 -34.96
N GLY A 60 -15.27 12.46 -34.74
CA GLY A 60 -15.56 13.37 -33.62
C GLY A 60 -14.35 13.87 -32.86
N ILE A 61 -13.49 14.64 -33.52
CA ILE A 61 -12.75 15.69 -32.85
C ILE A 61 -13.79 16.63 -32.22
N SER A 62 -14.02 16.53 -30.91
CA SER A 62 -14.75 17.54 -30.15
C SER A 62 -13.94 17.91 -28.93
N LYS A 63 -13.53 19.18 -28.92
CA LYS A 63 -12.98 19.94 -27.79
C LYS A 63 -13.57 19.51 -26.44
N GLY A 64 -12.69 19.29 -25.47
CA GLY A 64 -12.95 19.70 -24.09
C GLY A 64 -13.17 18.60 -23.08
N ASP A 65 -14.09 17.66 -23.31
CA ASP A 65 -14.53 16.76 -22.25
C ASP A 65 -14.60 15.32 -22.75
N THR A 66 -13.52 14.56 -22.57
CA THR A 66 -13.59 13.11 -22.73
C THR A 66 -14.21 12.52 -21.46
N PRO A 67 -15.44 11.97 -21.50
CA PRO A 67 -16.04 11.32 -20.33
C PRO A 67 -15.19 10.16 -19.78
N ARG A 68 -14.30 9.62 -20.62
CA ARG A 68 -13.32 8.58 -20.26
C ARG A 68 -12.25 9.08 -19.28
N LEU A 69 -11.73 10.29 -19.48
CA LEU A 69 -10.73 10.87 -18.57
C LEU A 69 -11.36 11.22 -17.21
N ARG A 70 -12.64 11.64 -17.21
CA ARG A 70 -13.41 11.88 -15.98
C ARG A 70 -13.61 10.62 -15.15
N LEU A 71 -13.86 9.48 -15.78
CA LEU A 71 -13.97 8.18 -15.08
C LEU A 71 -12.62 7.75 -14.49
N LEU A 72 -11.52 7.96 -15.21
CA LEU A 72 -10.17 7.69 -14.73
C LEU A 72 -9.77 8.59 -13.55
N ASP A 73 -10.03 9.89 -13.63
CA ASP A 73 -9.78 10.84 -12.54
C ASP A 73 -10.58 10.47 -11.28
N GLN A 74 -11.84 10.04 -11.46
CA GLN A 74 -12.66 9.57 -10.34
C GLN A 74 -12.12 8.26 -9.73
N SER A 75 -11.69 7.30 -10.55
CA SER A 75 -11.06 6.05 -10.09
C SER A 75 -9.74 6.33 -9.37
N LEU A 76 -8.91 7.24 -9.89
CA LEU A 76 -7.65 7.66 -9.28
C LEU A 76 -7.89 8.38 -7.95
N ARG A 77 -8.86 9.29 -7.88
CA ARG A 77 -9.28 9.91 -6.61
C ARG A 77 -9.80 8.89 -5.61
N GLN A 78 -10.57 7.88 -6.04
CA GLN A 78 -11.01 6.79 -5.17
C GLN A 78 -9.83 5.94 -4.67
N GLN A 79 -8.86 5.60 -5.53
CA GLN A 79 -7.64 4.90 -5.11
C GLN A 79 -6.84 5.75 -4.12
N GLN A 80 -6.73 7.05 -4.34
CA GLN A 80 -6.03 7.96 -3.45
C GLN A 80 -6.75 8.09 -2.09
N ALA A 81 -8.08 8.11 -2.08
CA ALA A 81 -8.87 8.04 -0.85
C ALA A 81 -8.68 6.70 -0.11
N PHE A 82 -8.60 5.59 -0.83
CA PHE A 82 -8.26 4.28 -0.24
C PHE A 82 -6.83 4.22 0.31
N SER A 83 -5.87 4.81 -0.38
CA SER A 83 -4.50 4.98 0.12
C SER A 83 -4.49 5.85 1.38
N GLN A 84 -5.29 6.91 1.45
CA GLN A 84 -5.43 7.70 2.68
C GLN A 84 -6.09 6.91 3.82
N MET A 85 -7.01 6.00 3.52
CA MET A 85 -7.55 5.07 4.52
C MET A 85 -6.51 4.04 4.96
N GLY A 86 -5.62 3.60 4.07
CA GLY A 86 -4.45 2.77 4.39
C GLY A 86 -3.35 3.52 5.16
N MET A 87 -3.30 4.85 5.07
CA MET A 87 -2.46 5.72 5.91
C MET A 87 -3.05 5.93 7.31
N MET A 88 -4.29 5.48 7.59
CA MET A 88 -4.80 5.41 8.97
C MET A 88 -4.20 4.25 9.76
N ASP A 89 -3.54 3.29 9.10
CA ASP A 89 -2.59 2.42 9.79
C ASP A 89 -1.26 3.17 9.86
N GLN A 90 -1.14 4.00 10.90
CA GLN A 90 0.07 4.75 11.23
C GLN A 90 1.28 3.89 10.94
N GLU A 91 2.22 4.43 10.18
CA GLU A 91 3.40 3.69 9.77
C GLU A 91 4.05 3.05 11.00
N ALA A 92 3.97 1.73 11.12
CA ALA A 92 4.47 0.96 12.27
C ALA A 92 5.96 1.19 12.60
N TRP A 93 6.67 1.91 11.72
CA TRP A 93 8.07 2.26 11.80
C TRP A 93 8.33 3.70 12.28
N ARG A 94 7.31 4.56 12.40
CA ARG A 94 7.45 5.88 13.03
C ARG A 94 7.17 5.76 14.52
N PRO A 95 8.05 6.24 15.41
CA PRO A 95 7.73 6.36 16.83
C PRO A 95 6.50 7.24 16.96
N GLN A 96 5.41 6.67 17.49
CA GLN A 96 4.16 7.39 17.73
C GLN A 96 4.43 8.52 18.74
N ARG A 97 4.68 9.74 18.22
CA ARG A 97 4.89 10.92 19.06
C ARG A 97 3.54 11.43 19.52
N GLY A 98 3.07 10.86 20.63
CA GLY A 98 1.85 11.26 21.30
C GLY A 98 0.99 10.06 21.68
N LEU A 99 0.16 10.24 22.71
CA LEU A 99 -0.89 9.30 23.05
C LEU A 99 -1.94 9.28 21.93
N PRO A 100 -2.55 8.12 21.60
CA PRO A 100 -3.68 8.06 20.68
C PRO A 100 -4.76 9.08 21.06
N GLU A 101 -5.41 9.68 20.07
CA GLU A 101 -6.44 10.71 20.29
C GLU A 101 -7.55 10.22 21.23
N ARG A 102 -7.92 8.94 21.13
CA ARG A 102 -8.88 8.30 22.04
C ARG A 102 -8.39 8.30 23.49
N SER A 103 -7.12 7.96 23.73
CA SER A 103 -6.51 7.97 25.06
C SER A 103 -6.41 9.39 25.61
N VAL A 104 -6.09 10.37 24.76
CA VAL A 104 -6.06 11.79 25.13
C VAL A 104 -7.45 12.28 25.54
N ASN A 105 -8.50 11.92 24.79
CA ASN A 105 -9.87 12.34 25.11
C ASN A 105 -10.38 11.72 26.41
N VAL A 106 -10.08 10.45 26.68
CA VAL A 106 -10.40 9.79 27.95
C VAL A 106 -9.70 10.49 29.11
N LEU A 107 -8.39 10.76 28.99
CA LEU A 107 -7.62 11.46 30.01
C LEU A 107 -8.16 12.87 30.25
N ARG A 108 -8.52 13.58 29.18
CA ARG A 108 -9.14 14.90 29.26
C ARG A 108 -10.43 14.83 30.07
N GLY A 109 -11.35 13.95 29.70
CA GLY A 109 -12.62 13.76 30.40
C GLY A 109 -12.43 13.43 31.88
N TRP A 110 -11.52 12.51 32.19
CA TRP A 110 -11.19 12.15 33.57
C TRP A 110 -10.64 13.34 34.36
N LEU A 111 -9.71 14.12 33.77
CA LEU A 111 -9.18 15.33 34.40
C LEU A 111 -10.26 16.40 34.61
N PHE A 112 -11.17 16.59 33.66
CA PHE A 112 -12.31 17.50 33.81
C PHE A 112 -13.24 17.07 34.95
N GLU A 113 -13.51 15.78 35.05
CA GLU A 113 -14.38 15.21 36.08
C GLU A 113 -13.75 15.32 37.49
N HIS A 114 -12.42 15.16 37.60
CA HIS A 114 -11.74 15.08 38.90
C HIS A 114 -11.06 16.38 39.35
N PHE A 115 -10.80 17.35 38.44
CA PHE A 115 -10.06 18.58 38.77
C PHE A 115 -10.77 19.89 38.40
N LEU A 116 -11.87 19.85 37.62
CA LEU A 116 -12.54 21.08 37.15
C LEU A 116 -13.93 21.33 37.75
N HIS A 117 -14.30 20.55 38.78
CA HIS A 117 -15.33 20.91 39.75
C HIS A 117 -14.68 21.00 41.15
N PRO A 118 -14.65 22.17 41.81
CA PRO A 118 -14.16 22.32 43.19
C PRO A 118 -14.92 21.47 44.21
#